data_AF-A0A2L1UYF8-F1
#
_entry.id   AF-A0A2L1UYF8-F1
#
_cell.length_a   1.000
_cell.length_b   1.000
_cell.length_c   1.000
_cell.angle_alpha   90.00
_cell.angle_beta   90.00
_cell.angle_gamma   90.00
#
_symmetry.space_group_name_H-M   'P 1'
#
loop_
_entity.id
_entity.type
_entity.pdbx_description
1 polymer ?
#
loop_
_entity_poly.entity_id
_entity_poly.type
_entity_poly.pdbx_seq_one_letter_code
_entity_poly.pdbx_strand_id
1 'polypeptide(L)' 'MDLAFCAKNKEEVDAFHVSDVLAGRKDNGSPGYRPQYHPGYYAAFILDPDGYNIEAVYHESR' A
#
# COMPACT_ATOMS: atom_id res chain seq x y z
N MET A 1 2.92 -15.41 2.54
CA MET A 1 3.01 -14.58 3.75
C MET A 1 2.79 -13.17 3.28
N ASP A 2 1.75 -12.50 3.77
CA ASP A 2 1.44 -11.13 3.36
C ASP A 2 2.02 -10.18 4.40
N LEU A 3 2.63 -9.08 3.93
CA LEU A 3 3.36 -8.14 4.77
C LEU A 3 2.75 -6.75 4.64
N ALA A 4 2.30 -6.17 5.75
CA ALA A 4 1.75 -4.83 5.79
C ALA A 4 2.64 -3.88 6.59
N PHE A 5 2.99 -2.73 6.00
CA PHE A 5 3.73 -1.65 6.62
C PHE A 5 2.78 -0.51 7.01
N CYS A 6 2.85 -0.08 8.26
CA CYS A 6 2.14 1.11 8.72
C CYS A 6 2.91 2.37 8.30
N ALA A 7 2.37 3.11 7.35
CA ALA A 7 2.82 4.43 6.96
C ALA A 7 2.34 5.49 7.97
N LYS A 8 3.07 6.59 8.07
CA LYS A 8 2.76 7.74 8.94
C LYS A 8 1.82 8.74 8.29
N ASN A 9 1.73 8.74 6.97
CA ASN A 9 0.88 9.62 6.17
C ASN A 9 0.59 8.98 4.80
N LYS A 10 -0.25 9.64 3.98
CA LYS A 10 -0.62 9.14 2.65
C LYS A 10 0.54 9.24 1.67
N GLU A 11 1.37 10.27 1.83
CA GLU A 11 2.53 10.51 0.98
C GLU A 11 3.56 9.38 1.07
N GLU A 12 3.73 8.74 2.24
CA GLU A 12 4.56 7.55 2.40
C GLU A 12 3.97 6.33 1.67
N VAL A 13 2.64 6.18 1.66
CA VAL A 13 1.97 5.11 0.90
C VAL A 13 2.11 5.34 -0.61
N ASP A 14 1.97 6.58 -1.06
CA ASP A 14 2.19 6.97 -2.46
C ASP A 14 3.65 6.75 -2.88
N ALA A 15 4.60 7.21 -2.06
CA ALA A 15 6.03 7.04 -2.32
C ALA A 15 6.44 5.57 -2.36
N PHE A 16 5.85 4.74 -1.51
CA PHE A 16 6.01 3.29 -1.54
C PHE A 16 5.57 2.71 -2.89
N HIS A 17 4.35 3.03 -3.33
CA HIS A 17 3.81 2.54 -4.60
C HIS A 17 4.61 3.02 -5.81
N VAL A 18 4.98 4.31 -5.85
CA VAL A 18 5.77 4.88 -6.94
C VAL A 18 7.14 4.21 -7.04
N SER A 19 7.83 4.04 -5.91
CA SER A 19 9.14 3.39 -5.87
C SER A 19 9.08 1.97 -6.40
N ASP A 20 7.98 1.28 -6.11
CA ASP A 20 7.82 -0.12 -6.43
C ASP A 20 7.37 -0.35 -7.89
N VAL A 21 6.53 0.53 -8.43
CA VAL A 21 6.24 0.63 -9.87
C VAL A 21 7.53 0.91 -10.66
N LEU A 22 8.37 1.83 -10.18
CA LEU A 22 9.68 2.12 -10.80
C LEU A 22 10.64 0.93 -10.72
N ALA A 23 10.54 0.11 -9.68
CA ALA A 23 11.29 -1.13 -9.54
C ALA A 23 10.77 -2.26 -10.47
N GLY A 24 9.71 -2.01 -11.25
CA GLY A 24 9.14 -2.98 -12.18
C GLY A 24 8.31 -4.07 -11.49
N ARG A 25 7.91 -3.85 -10.24
CA ARG A 25 7.00 -4.76 -9.56
C ARG A 25 5.59 -4.64 -10.13
N LYS A 26 4.81 -5.69 -9.92
CA LYS A 26 3.45 -5.76 -10.40
C LYS A 26 2.53 -5.01 -9.44
N ASP A 27 1.92 -3.93 -9.94
CA ASP A 27 0.85 -3.23 -9.22
C ASP A 27 -0.30 -4.21 -8.94
N ASN A 28 -0.71 -4.30 -7.68
CA ASN A 28 -1.80 -5.15 -7.20
C ASN A 28 -2.92 -4.32 -6.54
N GLY A 29 -2.81 -3.00 -6.60
CA GLY A 29 -3.77 -2.07 -6.06
C GLY A 29 -3.13 -0.72 -5.83
N SER A 30 -3.42 0.24 -6.70
CA SER A 30 -2.90 1.59 -6.60
C SER A 30 -3.30 2.27 -5.26
N PRO A 31 -2.54 3.28 -4.82
CA PRO A 31 -2.79 4.00 -3.58
C PRO A 31 -4.20 4.60 -3.58
N GLY A 32 -4.93 4.35 -2.51
CA GLY A 32 -6.27 4.89 -2.40
C GLY A 32 -6.96 4.55 -1.10
N TYR A 33 -8.02 5.31 -0.84
CA TYR A 33 -8.91 5.01 0.27
C TYR A 33 -9.67 3.72 0.02
N ARG A 34 -9.71 2.87 1.03
CA ARG A 34 -10.44 1.62 1.05
C ARG A 34 -11.52 1.69 2.13
N PRO A 35 -12.62 2.44 1.89
CA PRO A 35 -13.70 2.58 2.87
C PRO A 35 -14.39 1.24 3.21
N GLN A 36 -14.13 0.20 2.42
CA GLN A 36 -14.60 -1.17 2.64
C GLN A 36 -14.03 -1.80 3.93
N TYR A 37 -12.83 -1.39 4.38
CA TYR A 37 -12.24 -1.86 5.62
C TYR A 37 -12.70 -1.03 6.81
N HIS A 38 -12.39 0.26 6.79
CA HIS A 38 -12.93 1.25 7.72
C HIS A 38 -12.70 2.68 7.19
N PRO A 39 -13.42 3.69 7.72
CA PRO A 39 -13.17 5.10 7.38
C PRO A 39 -11.71 5.50 7.65
N GLY A 40 -11.08 6.22 6.72
CA GLY A 40 -9.70 6.67 6.87
C GLY A 40 -8.62 5.61 6.60
N TYR A 41 -8.98 4.43 6.09
CA TYR A 41 -8.01 3.42 5.63
C TYR A 41 -7.49 3.80 4.24
N TYR A 42 -6.24 4.24 4.16
CA TYR A 42 -5.57 4.56 2.90
C TYR A 42 -4.45 3.56 2.66
N ALA A 43 -4.47 2.82 1.55
CA ALA A 43 -3.48 1.78 1.32
C ALA A 43 -3.11 1.57 -0.16
N ALA A 44 -1.94 0.99 -0.38
CA ALA A 44 -1.41 0.55 -1.67
C ALA A 44 -0.89 -0.89 -1.57
N PHE A 45 -0.98 -1.63 -2.67
CA PHE A 45 -0.68 -3.06 -2.74
C PHE A 45 0.21 -3.37 -3.94
N ILE A 46 1.24 -4.15 -3.70
CA ILE A 46 2.19 -4.61 -4.71
C ILE A 46 2.38 -6.12 -4.57
N LEU A 47 2.72 -6.78 -5.67
CA LEU A 47 3.18 -8.16 -5.63
C LEU A 47 4.70 -8.23 -5.69
N ASP A 48 5.26 -8.92 -4.71
CA ASP A 48 6.65 -9.37 -4.76
C ASP A 48 6.84 -10.41 -5.90
N PRO A 49 8.04 -10.57 -6.47
CA PRO A 49 8.35 -11.64 -7.43
C PRO A 49 7.93 -13.04 -6.98
N ASP A 50 7.94 -13.32 -5.68
CA ASP A 50 7.48 -14.60 -5.13
C ASP A 50 5.94 -14.72 -5.02
N GLY A 51 5.21 -13.67 -5.42
CA GLY A 51 3.75 -13.62 -5.42
C GLY A 51 3.13 -13.23 -4.07
N TYR A 52 3.92 -12.72 -3.14
CA TYR A 52 3.43 -12.22 -1.86
C TYR A 52 2.88 -10.81 -1.96
N ASN A 53 1.78 -10.56 -1.25
CA ASN A 53 1.19 -9.24 -1.22
C ASN A 53 1.91 -8.38 -0.19
N ILE A 54 2.54 -7.31 -0.64
CA ILE A 54 3.12 -6.30 0.23
C ILE A 54 2.19 -5.09 0.21
N GLU A 55 1.77 -4.68 1.39
CA GLU A 55 0.83 -3.59 1.61
C GLU A 55 1.52 -2.44 2.36
N ALA A 56 1.24 -1.21 1.95
CA ALA A 56 1.49 -0.02 2.75
C ALA A 56 0.15 0.60 3.12
N VAL A 57 -0.08 0.81 4.41
CA VAL A 57 -1.34 1.32 4.95
C VAL A 57 -1.11 2.51 5.87
N TYR A 58 -1.92 3.56 5.69
CA TYR A 58 -2.06 4.71 6.57
C TYR A 58 -3.47 4.74 7.15
N HIS A 59 -3.55 4.88 8.47
CA HIS A 59 -4.81 5.05 9.19
C HIS A 59 -4.95 6.53 9.59
N GLU A 60 -5.84 7.25 8.91
CA GLU A 60 -6.03 8.70 9.11
C GLU A 60 -6.69 9.05 10.46
N SER A 61 -7.37 8.10 11.11
CA SER A 61 -8.18 8.32 12.32
C SER A 61 -7.52 7.81 13.62
N ARG A 62 -6.21 8.01 13.81
CA ARG A 62 -5.60 7.78 15.13
C ARG A 62 -5.67 9.00 16.04
#